data_AF-A0A5M8QBY6-F1
#
_entry.id   AF-A0A5M8QBY6-F1
#
_cell.length_a   1.000
_cell.length_b   1.000
_cell.length_c   1.000
_cell.angle_alpha   90.00
_cell.angle_beta   90.00
_cell.angle_gamma   90.00
#
_symmetry.space_group_name_H-M   'P 1'
#
loop_
_entity.id
_entity.type
_entity.pdbx_description
1 polymer ?
#
loop_
_entity_poly.entity_id
_entity_poly.type
_entity_poly.pdbx_seq_one_letter_code
_entity_poly.pdbx_strand_id
1 'polypeptide(L)'
;MKQFAVLGLVAMLSIGGGIAIAAPAQNSQAVAGRYNEPSKAEKKRAKALAKAIKKDEKHRLALNKAKAKYERDQANLKEDYNRRQHRLNDHFAKANSSTSSLEQEMARLKQEYERDKQALQERYERQRDARQAAWQSERGATLVRP
;
A
#
# COMPACT_ATOMS: atom_id res chain seq x y z
N MET A 1 23.70 2.19 39.56
CA MET A 1 24.02 3.34 40.43
C MET A 1 23.30 4.57 39.91
N LYS A 2 22.58 5.25 40.81
CA LYS A 2 22.34 6.69 40.92
C LYS A 2 21.51 7.38 39.81
N GLN A 3 20.26 7.71 40.11
CA GLN A 3 19.74 8.94 40.78
C GLN A 3 19.53 10.07 39.75
N PHE A 4 18.27 10.38 39.43
CA PHE A 4 17.43 11.45 40.01
C PHE A 4 17.93 12.86 39.69
N ALA A 5 16.95 13.71 39.32
CA ALA A 5 16.80 15.14 39.65
C ALA A 5 16.51 15.98 38.39
N VAL A 6 15.66 17.01 38.39
CA VAL A 6 14.82 17.72 39.36
C VAL A 6 14.05 18.74 38.48
N LEU A 7 12.72 18.80 38.50
CA LEU A 7 11.94 19.83 39.21
C LEU A 7 12.39 21.28 38.94
N GLY A 8 11.48 22.12 38.44
CA GLY A 8 11.76 23.54 38.25
C GLY A 8 10.55 24.38 37.88
N LEU A 9 9.50 24.31 38.70
CA LEU A 9 8.39 25.26 38.72
C LEU A 9 8.86 26.48 39.51
N VAL A 10 8.98 27.64 38.87
CA VAL A 10 9.12 28.93 39.57
C VAL A 10 8.14 29.91 38.95
N ALA A 11 7.09 30.16 39.73
CA ALA A 11 6.21 31.28 39.59
C ALA A 11 6.76 32.48 40.38
N MET A 12 6.19 33.65 40.09
CA MET A 12 6.15 34.86 40.93
C MET A 12 7.45 35.66 41.03
N LEU A 13 7.47 37.00 41.08
CA LEU A 13 6.47 38.07 41.14
C LEU A 13 7.30 39.38 41.04
N SER A 14 6.75 40.48 40.50
CA SER A 14 6.90 41.88 40.99
C SER A 14 6.75 42.89 39.83
N ILE A 15 6.18 44.09 39.94
CA ILE A 15 5.47 44.88 40.96
C ILE A 15 4.89 46.08 40.17
N GLY A 16 3.70 46.56 40.55
CA GLY A 16 3.40 47.99 40.65
C GLY A 16 2.95 48.78 39.41
N GLY A 17 1.71 49.26 39.43
CA GLY A 17 1.26 50.38 38.58
C GLY A 17 -0.23 50.34 38.26
N GLY A 18 -1.08 50.72 39.23
CA GLY A 18 -2.52 50.73 39.06
C GLY A 18 -3.00 51.76 38.03
N ILE A 19 -3.87 51.31 37.14
CA ILE A 19 -4.89 52.15 36.50
C ILE A 19 -6.16 51.32 36.45
N ALA A 20 -7.24 51.90 36.94
CA ALA A 20 -8.55 51.27 37.07
C ALA A 20 -9.03 50.71 35.73
N ILE A 21 -9.19 49.39 35.65
CA ILE A 21 -9.87 48.75 34.52
C ILE A 21 -11.25 48.36 35.03
N ALA A 22 -12.23 49.10 34.53
CA ALA A 22 -13.65 48.79 34.67
C ALA A 22 -13.91 47.32 34.32
N ALA A 23 -14.76 46.68 35.11
CA ALA A 23 -15.22 45.32 34.87
C ALA A 23 -15.63 45.15 33.40
N PRO A 24 -15.11 44.14 32.66
CA PRO A 24 -15.70 43.79 31.40
C PRO A 24 -17.05 43.16 31.72
N ALA A 25 -18.09 43.97 31.54
CA ALA A 25 -19.44 43.50 31.30
C ALA A 25 -19.38 42.34 30.31
N GLN A 26 -20.09 41.28 30.66
CA GLN A 26 -20.39 40.13 29.85
C GLN A 26 -20.64 40.55 28.40
N ASN A 27 -19.65 40.32 27.55
CA ASN A 27 -19.87 40.29 26.12
C ASN A 27 -19.40 38.92 25.65
N SER A 28 -20.32 37.99 25.79
CA SER A 28 -20.40 36.75 25.03
C SER A 28 -20.42 37.10 23.54
N GLN A 29 -19.29 37.56 23.00
CA GLN A 29 -19.09 37.57 21.56
C GLN A 29 -18.95 36.11 21.18
N ALA A 30 -20.08 35.57 20.77
CA ALA A 30 -20.18 34.37 19.99
C ALA A 30 -19.02 34.37 18.98
N VAL A 31 -18.08 33.44 19.17
CA VAL A 31 -17.31 32.87 18.06
C VAL A 31 -18.31 32.05 17.26
N ALA A 32 -19.28 32.76 16.67
CA ALA A 32 -20.17 32.24 15.67
C ALA A 32 -19.27 31.93 14.50
N GLY A 33 -18.94 30.65 14.36
CA GLY A 33 -18.17 30.13 13.26
C GLY A 33 -18.71 30.71 11.97
N ARG A 34 -17.94 31.63 11.37
CA ARG A 34 -18.16 32.06 10.00
C ARG A 34 -17.84 30.83 9.15
N TYR A 35 -18.84 29.98 8.94
CA TYR A 35 -18.87 29.06 7.83
C TYR A 35 -18.87 29.93 6.56
N ASN A 36 -17.68 30.35 6.14
CA ASN A 36 -17.49 30.88 4.82
C ASN A 36 -17.83 29.74 3.87
N GLU A 37 -18.95 29.87 3.17
CA GLU A 37 -19.25 28.99 2.05
C GLU A 37 -18.01 28.91 1.16
N PRO A 38 -17.52 27.71 0.82
CA PRO A 38 -16.30 27.61 0.04
C PRO A 38 -16.52 28.31 -1.29
N SER A 39 -15.61 29.20 -1.62
CA SER A 39 -15.62 29.95 -2.87
C SER A 39 -15.72 28.99 -4.05
N LYS A 40 -16.18 29.48 -5.21
CA LYS A 40 -16.21 28.65 -6.44
C LYS A 40 -14.83 28.03 -6.75
N ALA A 41 -13.74 28.71 -6.40
CA ALA A 41 -12.37 28.21 -6.54
C ALA A 41 -12.07 27.05 -5.57
N GLU A 42 -12.45 27.17 -4.29
CA GLU A 42 -12.26 26.11 -3.29
C GLU A 42 -13.14 24.89 -3.58
N LYS A 43 -14.41 25.09 -3.97
CA LYS A 43 -15.31 24.01 -4.42
C LYS A 43 -14.71 23.26 -5.63
N LYS A 44 -14.03 23.96 -6.57
CA LYS A 44 -13.32 23.34 -7.70
C LYS A 44 -12.07 22.56 -7.25
N ARG A 45 -11.25 23.13 -6.36
CA ARG A 45 -10.07 22.45 -5.79
C ARG A 45 -10.45 21.19 -5.02
N ALA A 46 -11.45 21.27 -4.15
CA ALA A 46 -11.97 20.12 -3.40
C ALA A 46 -12.49 19.01 -4.33
N LYS A 47 -13.21 19.36 -5.39
CA LYS A 47 -13.65 18.40 -6.42
C LYS A 47 -12.48 17.76 -7.17
N ALA A 48 -11.44 18.51 -7.49
CA ALA A 48 -10.23 17.99 -8.14
C ALA A 48 -9.48 17.00 -7.23
N LEU A 49 -9.30 17.36 -5.95
CA LEU A 49 -8.71 16.49 -4.93
C LEU A 49 -9.52 15.20 -4.75
N ALA A 50 -10.84 15.30 -4.60
CA ALA A 50 -11.71 14.13 -4.47
C ALA A 50 -11.63 13.19 -5.69
N LYS A 51 -11.51 13.74 -6.90
CA LYS A 51 -11.29 12.93 -8.12
C LYS A 51 -9.92 12.26 -8.11
N ALA A 52 -8.87 12.94 -7.70
CA ALA A 52 -7.52 12.37 -7.60
C ALA A 52 -7.48 11.22 -6.57
N ILE A 53 -8.06 11.42 -5.39
CA ILE A 53 -8.16 10.38 -4.34
C ILE A 53 -8.90 9.14 -4.86
N LYS A 54 -10.03 9.31 -5.56
CA LYS A 54 -10.77 8.18 -6.14
C LYS A 54 -9.95 7.41 -7.18
N LYS A 55 -9.14 8.10 -7.98
CA LYS A 55 -8.26 7.45 -8.96
C LYS A 55 -7.14 6.67 -8.27
N ASP A 56 -6.52 7.26 -7.25
CA ASP A 56 -5.47 6.61 -6.47
C ASP A 56 -6.01 5.37 -5.75
N GLU A 57 -7.21 5.44 -5.19
CA GLU A 57 -7.87 4.29 -4.57
C GLU A 57 -8.13 3.18 -5.59
N LYS A 58 -8.67 3.53 -6.77
CA LYS A 58 -8.89 2.56 -7.85
C LYS A 58 -7.59 1.89 -8.29
N HIS A 59 -6.50 2.65 -8.40
CA HIS A 59 -5.19 2.13 -8.73
C HIS A 59 -4.68 1.16 -7.66
N ARG A 60 -4.77 1.54 -6.37
CA ARG A 60 -4.40 0.68 -5.23
C ARG A 60 -5.16 -0.64 -5.23
N LEU A 61 -6.49 -0.59 -5.43
CA LEU A 61 -7.32 -1.79 -5.53
C LEU A 61 -6.91 -2.69 -6.70
N ALA A 62 -6.58 -2.11 -7.85
CA ALA A 62 -6.10 -2.86 -9.01
C ALA A 62 -4.76 -3.56 -8.74
N LEU A 63 -3.82 -2.88 -8.07
CA LEU A 63 -2.54 -3.48 -7.66
C LEU A 63 -2.77 -4.64 -6.69
N ASN A 64 -3.63 -4.47 -5.68
CA ASN A 64 -3.93 -5.51 -4.70
C ASN A 64 -4.59 -6.73 -5.36
N LYS A 65 -5.54 -6.51 -6.27
CA LYS A 65 -6.19 -7.60 -7.03
C LYS A 65 -5.18 -8.36 -7.88
N ALA A 66 -4.27 -7.66 -8.54
CA ALA A 66 -3.23 -8.29 -9.35
C ALA A 66 -2.24 -9.09 -8.49
N LYS A 67 -1.85 -8.56 -7.32
CA LYS A 67 -1.00 -9.26 -6.36
C LYS A 67 -1.67 -10.54 -5.84
N ALA A 68 -2.93 -10.45 -5.43
CA ALA A 68 -3.69 -11.62 -4.97
C ALA A 68 -3.83 -12.70 -6.07
N LYS A 69 -3.99 -12.28 -7.33
CA LYS A 69 -3.99 -13.22 -8.46
C LYS A 69 -2.62 -13.90 -8.61
N TYR A 70 -1.53 -13.13 -8.55
CA TYR A 70 -0.18 -13.67 -8.65
C TYR A 70 0.12 -14.69 -7.54
N GLU A 71 -0.23 -14.40 -6.30
CA GLU A 71 -0.07 -15.32 -5.16
C GLU A 71 -0.86 -16.62 -5.37
N ARG A 72 -2.10 -16.53 -5.87
CA ARG A 72 -2.90 -17.70 -6.24
C ARG A 72 -2.23 -18.50 -7.36
N ASP A 73 -1.76 -17.84 -8.41
CA ASP A 73 -1.11 -18.50 -9.53
C ASP A 73 0.19 -19.21 -9.07
N GLN A 74 0.96 -18.62 -8.14
CA GLN A 74 2.12 -19.27 -7.53
C GLN A 74 1.73 -20.51 -6.72
N ALA A 75 0.66 -20.43 -5.93
CA ALA A 75 0.15 -21.56 -5.17
C ALA A 75 -0.30 -22.70 -6.09
N ASN A 76 -1.05 -22.38 -7.15
CA ASN A 76 -1.48 -23.34 -8.16
C ASN A 76 -0.29 -23.99 -8.85
N LEU A 77 0.72 -23.21 -9.24
CA LEU A 77 1.94 -23.72 -9.88
C LEU A 77 2.67 -24.75 -8.99
N LYS A 78 2.76 -24.48 -7.68
CA LYS A 78 3.34 -25.41 -6.71
C LYS A 78 2.49 -26.66 -6.54
N GLU A 79 1.17 -26.52 -6.49
CA GLU A 79 0.25 -27.64 -6.38
C GLU A 79 0.33 -28.54 -7.62
N ASP A 80 0.34 -27.96 -8.81
CA ASP A 80 0.52 -28.64 -10.08
C ASP A 80 1.82 -29.43 -10.13
N TYR A 81 2.93 -28.82 -9.71
CA TYR A 81 4.23 -29.49 -9.57
C TYR A 81 4.14 -30.69 -8.64
N ASN A 82 3.59 -30.52 -7.43
CA ASN A 82 3.42 -31.62 -6.48
C ASN A 82 2.55 -32.75 -7.05
N ARG A 83 1.43 -32.43 -7.69
CA ARG A 83 0.56 -33.44 -8.32
C ARG A 83 1.26 -34.19 -9.45
N ARG A 84 2.11 -33.53 -10.24
CA ARG A 84 2.92 -34.19 -11.28
C ARG A 84 4.00 -35.07 -10.65
N GLN A 85 4.65 -34.59 -9.59
CA GLN A 85 5.65 -35.34 -8.84
C GLN A 85 5.06 -36.65 -8.28
N HIS A 86 3.89 -36.58 -7.64
CA HIS A 86 3.20 -37.78 -7.13
C HIS A 86 2.83 -38.75 -8.25
N ARG A 87 2.30 -38.24 -9.37
CA ARG A 87 1.96 -39.10 -10.52
C ARG A 87 3.18 -39.79 -11.13
N LEU A 88 4.32 -39.10 -11.20
CA LEU A 88 5.58 -39.71 -11.63
C LEU A 88 6.00 -40.82 -10.67
N ASN A 89 6.02 -40.56 -9.37
CA ASN A 89 6.37 -41.57 -8.37
C ASN A 89 5.44 -42.79 -8.46
N ASP A 90 4.13 -42.59 -8.54
CA ASP A 90 3.14 -43.67 -8.65
C ASP A 90 3.30 -44.48 -9.93
N HIS A 91 3.59 -43.81 -11.05
CA HIS A 91 3.80 -44.45 -12.34
C HIS A 91 5.04 -45.36 -12.29
N PHE A 92 6.17 -44.84 -11.80
CA PHE A 92 7.42 -45.59 -11.75
C PHE A 92 7.40 -46.71 -10.69
N ALA A 93 6.69 -46.52 -9.57
CA ALA A 93 6.48 -47.56 -8.58
C ALA A 93 5.68 -48.75 -9.16
N LYS A 94 4.70 -48.50 -10.03
CA LYS A 94 3.90 -49.56 -10.68
C LYS A 94 4.62 -50.21 -11.85
N ALA A 95 5.42 -49.45 -12.60
CA ALA A 95 6.08 -49.90 -13.81
C ALA A 95 7.40 -50.65 -13.58
N ASN A 96 7.81 -50.86 -12.31
CA ASN A 96 9.07 -51.51 -11.91
C ASN A 96 10.29 -50.97 -12.70
N SER A 97 10.26 -49.66 -12.98
CA SER A 97 11.18 -48.97 -13.88
C SER A 97 12.50 -48.64 -13.17
N SER A 98 13.57 -48.42 -13.93
CA SER A 98 14.89 -48.14 -13.35
C SER A 98 14.91 -46.80 -12.62
N THR A 99 15.58 -46.76 -11.46
CA THR A 99 15.73 -45.56 -10.62
C THR A 99 16.32 -44.38 -11.41
N SER A 100 17.26 -44.66 -12.32
CA SER A 100 17.90 -43.62 -13.16
C SER A 100 16.88 -42.89 -14.07
N SER A 101 15.87 -43.60 -14.58
CA SER A 101 14.84 -42.97 -15.42
C SER A 101 13.90 -42.08 -14.60
N LEU A 102 13.59 -42.46 -13.36
CA LEU A 102 12.78 -41.64 -12.46
C LEU A 102 13.51 -40.33 -12.09
N GLU A 103 14.80 -40.42 -11.78
CA GLU A 103 15.61 -39.24 -11.44
C GLU A 103 15.68 -38.23 -12.59
N GLN A 104 15.83 -38.70 -13.84
CA GLN A 104 15.85 -37.84 -15.01
C GLN A 104 14.50 -37.13 -15.21
N GLU A 105 13.38 -37.84 -15.08
CA GLU A 105 12.04 -37.24 -15.20
C GLU A 105 11.73 -36.26 -14.07
N MET A 106 12.16 -36.57 -12.84
CA MET A 106 12.06 -35.65 -11.70
C MET A 106 12.89 -34.38 -11.90
N ALA A 107 14.10 -34.50 -12.45
CA ALA A 107 14.95 -33.36 -12.77
C ALA A 107 14.33 -32.46 -13.84
N ARG A 108 13.76 -33.06 -14.90
CA ARG A 108 13.02 -32.34 -15.94
C ARG A 108 11.81 -31.61 -15.35
N LEU A 109 11.00 -32.29 -14.54
CA LEU A 109 9.84 -31.68 -13.90
C LEU A 109 10.23 -30.48 -13.03
N LYS A 110 11.32 -30.58 -12.27
CA LYS A 110 11.85 -29.47 -11.46
C LYS A 110 12.31 -28.30 -12.33
N GLN A 111 12.99 -28.58 -13.43
CA GLN A 111 13.45 -27.55 -14.36
C GLN A 111 12.25 -26.81 -14.99
N GLU A 112 11.21 -27.53 -15.41
CA GLU A 112 9.97 -26.94 -15.91
C GLU A 112 9.31 -26.04 -14.87
N TYR A 113 9.20 -26.50 -13.62
CA TYR A 113 8.63 -25.73 -12.54
C TYR A 113 9.37 -24.42 -12.28
N GLU A 114 10.71 -24.43 -12.22
CA GLU A 114 11.48 -23.20 -12.00
C GLU A 114 11.37 -22.25 -13.20
N ARG A 115 11.36 -22.76 -14.43
CA ARG A 115 11.13 -21.94 -15.63
C ARG A 115 9.75 -21.28 -15.59
N ASP A 116 8.71 -22.03 -15.28
CA ASP A 116 7.34 -21.52 -15.28
C ASP A 116 7.12 -20.53 -14.13
N LYS A 117 7.78 -20.74 -12.98
CA LYS A 117 7.83 -19.79 -11.87
C LYS A 117 8.50 -18.48 -12.25
N GLN A 118 9.64 -18.52 -12.94
CA GLN A 118 10.32 -17.32 -13.45
C GLN A 118 9.43 -16.58 -14.45
N ALA A 119 8.85 -17.29 -15.41
CA ALA A 119 7.94 -16.70 -16.39
C ALA A 119 6.71 -16.06 -15.74
N LEU A 120 6.15 -16.66 -14.68
CA LEU A 120 5.05 -16.09 -13.92
C LEU A 120 5.46 -14.79 -13.22
N GLN A 121 6.64 -14.78 -12.59
CA GLN A 121 7.19 -13.59 -11.95
C GLN A 121 7.43 -12.45 -12.94
N GLU A 122 8.11 -12.72 -14.05
CA GLU A 122 8.39 -11.72 -15.09
C GLU A 122 7.10 -11.11 -15.66
N ARG A 123 6.09 -11.94 -15.93
CA ARG A 123 4.78 -11.47 -16.40
C ARG A 123 4.12 -10.55 -15.38
N TYR A 124 4.18 -10.91 -14.10
CA TYR A 124 3.61 -10.10 -13.03
C TYR A 124 4.33 -8.76 -12.88
N GLU A 125 5.66 -8.75 -12.87
CA GLU A 125 6.48 -7.55 -12.74
C GLU A 125 6.27 -6.60 -13.92
N ARG A 126 6.32 -7.12 -15.15
CA ARG A 126 6.04 -6.32 -16.36
C ARG A 126 4.68 -5.65 -16.30
N GLN A 127 3.64 -6.39 -15.87
CA GLN A 127 2.29 -5.83 -15.75
C GLN A 127 2.17 -4.83 -14.60
N ARG A 128 2.87 -5.06 -13.49
CA ARG A 128 2.94 -4.11 -12.37
C ARG A 128 3.56 -2.80 -12.83
N ASP A 129 4.68 -2.87 -13.53
CA ASP A 129 5.42 -1.70 -13.98
C ASP A 129 4.63 -0.94 -15.06
N ALA A 130 3.96 -1.64 -15.98
CA ALA A 130 3.03 -1.03 -16.92
C ALA A 130 1.87 -0.30 -16.22
N ARG A 131 1.27 -0.90 -15.18
CA ARG A 131 0.23 -0.25 -14.35
C ARG A 131 0.76 0.99 -13.64
N GLN A 132 1.97 0.91 -13.10
CA GLN A 132 2.63 2.00 -12.40
C GLN A 132 2.92 3.16 -13.36
N ALA A 133 3.48 2.87 -14.54
CA ALA A 133 3.77 3.86 -15.57
C ALA A 133 2.48 4.55 -16.07
N ALA A 134 1.42 3.78 -16.31
CA ALA A 134 0.12 4.33 -16.70
C ALA A 134 -0.45 5.28 -15.64
N TRP A 135 -0.39 4.90 -14.36
CA TRP A 135 -0.86 5.76 -13.26
C TRP A 135 -0.03 7.04 -13.11
N GLN A 136 1.29 6.96 -13.25
CA GLN A 136 2.17 8.12 -13.24
C GLN A 136 1.89 9.07 -14.41
N SER A 137 1.67 8.54 -15.62
CA SER A 137 1.31 9.34 -16.79
C SER A 137 -0.02 10.07 -16.59
N GLU A 138 -1.04 9.40 -16.03
CA GLU A 138 -2.32 10.03 -15.74
C GLU A 138 -2.21 11.15 -14.71
N ARG A 139 -1.36 10.98 -13.69
CA ARG A 139 -1.09 11.99 -12.65
C ARG A 139 -0.29 13.18 -13.21
N GLY A 140 0.74 12.92 -14.00
CA GLY A 140 1.54 13.96 -14.67
C GLY A 140 0.71 14.79 -15.64
N ALA A 141 -0.15 14.16 -16.44
CA ALA A 141 -1.07 14.86 -17.34
C ALA A 141 -2.08 15.77 -16.61
N THR A 142 -2.45 15.43 -15.36
CA THR A 142 -3.33 16.31 -14.54
C THR A 142 -2.63 17.49 -13.88
N LEU A 143 -1.29 17.47 -13.77
CA LEU A 143 -0.51 18.55 -13.14
C LEU A 143 0.03 19.58 -14.13
N VAL A 144 0.11 19.24 -15.43
CA VAL A 144 0.75 20.06 -16.47
C VAL A 144 -0.27 20.82 -17.35
N ARG A 145 -1.55 20.87 -16.98
CA ARG A 145 -2.57 21.57 -17.79
C ARG A 145 -2.73 23.03 -17.30
N PRO A 146 -2.22 24.06 -18.02
CA PRO A 146 -2.46 25.47 -17.73
C PRO A 146 -3.94 25.86 -17.90
#